data_AF-A0A4P8C9T0-F1
#
_entry.id   AF-A0A4P8C9T0-F1
#
_cell.length_a   1.000
_cell.length_b   1.000
_cell.length_c   1.000
_cell.angle_alpha   90.00
_cell.angle_beta   90.00
_cell.angle_gamma   90.00
#
_symmetry.space_group_name_H-M   'P 1'
#
loop_
_entity.id
_entity.type
_entity.pdbx_description
1 polymer ?
#
loop_
_entity_poly.entity_id
_entity_poly.type
_entity_poly.pdbx_seq_one_letter_code
_entity_poly.pdbx_strand_id
1 'polypeptide(L)'
;MSIYIDGRDCCQTGQFSQDVADGALTIAPWLPRDETTALTEEAFIGCMATITGYHAVAGSPCEGRFTDRFGQVHYLLLEPEAGKEFRRGDKVIIVCRLSGSRWLGELNPWPDVL
;
A
#
# COMPACT_ATOMS: atom_id res chain seq x y z
N MET A 1 -24.31 28.73 9.59
CA MET A 1 -23.56 27.49 9.28
C MET A 1 -22.23 27.91 8.65
N SER A 2 -21.13 27.59 9.33
CA SER A 2 -19.70 27.69 8.99
C SER A 2 -19.28 28.34 7.67
N ILE A 3 -18.71 29.55 7.72
CA ILE A 3 -17.27 29.95 7.82
C ILE A 3 -16.47 29.86 6.52
N TYR A 4 -16.06 31.03 6.04
CA TYR A 4 -14.94 31.30 5.16
C TYR A 4 -14.02 32.25 5.93
N ILE A 5 -12.76 31.89 6.14
CA ILE A 5 -11.65 32.86 6.22
C ILE A 5 -10.35 32.16 5.85
N ASP A 6 -9.82 32.60 4.72
CA ASP A 6 -8.43 32.54 4.30
C ASP A 6 -7.59 33.43 5.26
N GLY A 7 -6.35 33.07 5.55
CA GLY A 7 -5.60 33.87 6.51
C GLY A 7 -4.33 33.20 7.02
N ARG A 8 -3.31 33.28 6.19
CA ARG A 8 -1.90 33.16 6.58
C ARG A 8 -1.57 34.08 7.78
N ASP A 9 -0.57 33.65 8.55
CA ASP A 9 0.19 34.40 9.56
C ASP A 9 -0.47 34.57 10.95
N CYS A 10 0.22 34.07 11.98
CA CYS A 10 0.78 34.90 13.06
C CYS A 10 1.43 34.00 14.12
N CYS A 11 2.74 33.89 13.97
CA CYS A 11 3.69 33.61 15.03
C CYS A 11 3.37 34.48 16.26
N GLN A 12 3.32 33.92 17.47
CA GLN A 12 3.97 34.40 18.70
C GLN A 12 3.21 34.03 19.99
N THR A 13 3.98 33.37 20.87
CA THR A 13 4.06 33.55 22.33
C THR A 13 2.81 33.40 23.20
N GLY A 14 2.85 32.39 24.06
CA GLY A 14 2.05 32.32 25.28
C GLY A 14 2.54 31.18 26.18
N GLN A 15 3.54 31.47 27.01
CA GLN A 15 3.96 30.62 28.13
C GLN A 15 2.78 30.37 29.07
N PHE A 16 2.52 29.12 29.46
CA PHE A 16 1.83 28.82 30.71
C PHE A 16 2.38 27.55 31.36
N SER A 17 3.07 27.79 32.47
CA SER A 17 3.21 27.01 33.69
C SER A 17 3.58 25.52 33.60
N GLN A 18 4.81 25.25 34.03
CA GLN A 18 5.19 24.01 34.74
C GLN A 18 4.27 23.77 35.95
N ASP A 19 4.17 22.50 36.35
CA ASP A 19 3.92 21.92 37.69
C ASP A 19 2.99 20.69 37.50
N VAL A 20 3.29 19.44 37.86
CA VAL A 20 4.31 18.80 38.68
C VAL A 20 4.38 17.31 38.26
N ALA A 21 5.47 16.67 38.69
CA ALA A 21 5.86 15.28 38.47
C ALA A 21 4.77 14.20 38.66
N ASP A 22 4.87 13.12 37.89
CA ASP A 22 4.93 11.77 38.47
C ASP A 22 5.58 10.79 37.47
N GLY A 23 6.58 10.06 37.97
CA GLY A 23 7.56 9.37 37.15
C GLY A 23 7.09 8.05 36.55
N ALA A 24 7.71 7.67 35.43
CA ALA A 24 8.45 6.40 35.28
C ALA A 24 8.94 6.22 33.84
N LEU A 25 10.23 5.91 33.75
CA LEU A 25 10.96 5.31 32.62
C LEU A 25 11.00 6.03 31.27
N THR A 26 12.01 6.90 31.18
CA THR A 26 12.85 7.17 30.02
C THR A 26 13.35 5.87 29.35
N ILE A 27 12.62 5.35 28.36
CA ILE A 27 13.12 4.37 27.39
C ILE A 27 12.70 4.74 25.96
N ALA A 28 12.86 6.02 25.60
CA ALA A 28 12.41 6.51 24.29
C ALA A 28 13.40 6.37 23.10
N PRO A 29 14.72 6.06 23.22
CA PRO A 29 15.54 5.95 22.00
C PRO A 29 15.63 4.53 21.45
N TRP A 30 15.11 3.52 22.15
CA TRP A 30 15.25 2.10 21.80
C TRP A 30 13.96 1.40 21.41
N LEU A 31 12.84 2.13 21.29
CA LEU A 31 11.72 1.57 20.55
C LEU A 31 12.17 1.57 19.08
N PRO A 32 12.41 0.40 18.43
CA PRO A 32 12.49 0.38 16.99
C PRO A 32 11.23 1.09 16.54
N ARG A 33 11.35 2.15 15.73
CA ARG A 33 10.20 2.77 15.09
C ARG A 33 9.39 1.59 14.57
N ASP A 34 8.23 1.38 15.17
CA ASP A 34 7.34 0.29 14.82
C ASP A 34 6.96 0.61 13.37
N GLU A 35 7.76 0.11 12.44
CA GLU A 35 7.39 -0.03 11.05
C GLU A 35 6.37 -1.15 11.09
N THR A 36 5.19 -0.80 11.57
CA THR A 36 3.96 -1.50 11.27
C THR A 36 4.09 -1.82 9.80
N THR A 37 4.22 -3.09 9.46
CA THR A 37 4.76 -3.59 8.19
C THR A 37 3.77 -3.35 7.05
N ALA A 38 3.37 -2.08 6.87
CA ALA A 38 2.95 -1.54 5.60
C ALA A 38 4.16 -1.67 4.71
N LEU A 39 4.30 -2.85 4.10
CA LEU A 39 5.23 -3.09 3.03
C LEU A 39 5.26 -1.86 2.14
N THR A 40 6.45 -1.30 1.96
CA THR A 40 6.61 -0.17 1.05
C THR A 40 6.17 -0.66 -0.33
N GLU A 41 5.59 0.23 -1.14
CA GLU A 41 5.00 -0.13 -2.42
C GLU A 41 5.95 -0.93 -3.33
N GLU A 42 7.26 -0.69 -3.19
CA GLU A 42 8.31 -1.42 -3.89
C GLU A 42 8.35 -2.91 -3.54
N ALA A 43 7.90 -3.31 -2.35
CA ALA A 43 7.89 -4.70 -1.93
C ALA A 43 6.81 -5.55 -2.62
N PHE A 44 5.84 -4.91 -3.30
CA PHE A 44 4.82 -5.62 -4.09
C PHE A 44 5.34 -5.97 -5.48
N ILE A 45 6.30 -5.20 -5.99
CA ILE A 45 6.87 -5.40 -7.32
C ILE A 45 7.65 -6.72 -7.34
N GLY A 46 7.39 -7.54 -8.36
CA GLY A 46 7.97 -8.87 -8.52
C GLY A 46 7.25 -9.97 -7.73
N CYS A 47 6.28 -9.64 -6.86
CA CYS A 47 5.46 -10.66 -6.23
C CYS A 47 4.50 -11.31 -7.25
N MET A 48 4.24 -12.58 -7.05
CA MET A 48 3.27 -13.33 -7.84
C MET A 48 1.90 -13.23 -7.18
N ALA A 49 0.94 -12.65 -7.91
CA ALA A 49 -0.45 -12.58 -7.52
C ALA A 49 -1.28 -13.61 -8.29
N THR A 50 -2.34 -14.09 -7.66
CA THR A 50 -3.38 -14.90 -8.30
C THR A 50 -4.62 -14.02 -8.51
N ILE A 51 -5.12 -14.01 -9.74
CA ILE A 51 -6.33 -13.26 -10.10
C ILE A 51 -7.56 -13.93 -9.48
N THR A 52 -8.29 -13.19 -8.66
CA THR A 52 -9.54 -13.65 -8.01
C THR A 52 -10.78 -13.16 -8.75
N GLY A 53 -10.67 -12.02 -9.44
CA GLY A 53 -11.70 -11.47 -10.32
C GLY A 53 -11.98 -12.31 -11.57
N TYR A 54 -13.08 -12.01 -12.26
CA TYR A 54 -13.51 -12.77 -13.44
C TYR A 54 -12.72 -12.43 -14.71
N HIS A 55 -12.49 -11.14 -14.97
CA HIS A 55 -11.88 -10.65 -16.20
C HIS A 55 -11.21 -9.30 -15.97
N ALA A 56 -10.06 -9.08 -16.62
CA ALA A 56 -9.33 -7.81 -16.61
C ALA A 56 -8.72 -7.52 -17.97
N VAL A 57 -8.75 -6.25 -18.37
CA VAL A 57 -8.14 -5.72 -19.60
C VAL A 57 -7.57 -4.34 -19.29
N ALA A 58 -6.73 -3.79 -20.18
CA ALA A 58 -6.24 -2.43 -20.04
C ALA A 58 -7.41 -1.43 -19.85
N GLY A 59 -7.29 -0.55 -18.84
CA GLY A 59 -8.32 0.36 -18.36
C GLY A 59 -9.38 -0.25 -17.43
N SER A 60 -9.47 -1.58 -17.32
CA SER A 60 -10.44 -2.30 -16.49
C SER A 60 -9.73 -3.31 -15.59
N PRO A 61 -9.25 -2.88 -14.41
CA PRO A 61 -8.54 -3.75 -13.50
C PRO A 61 -9.47 -4.72 -12.80
N CYS A 62 -8.92 -5.87 -12.37
CA CYS A 62 -9.64 -6.85 -11.56
C CYS A 62 -8.94 -7.09 -10.23
N GLU A 63 -9.63 -7.71 -9.27
CA GLU A 63 -9.01 -8.08 -8.02
C GLU A 63 -8.05 -9.26 -8.23
N GLY A 64 -6.85 -9.13 -7.66
CA GLY A 64 -5.97 -10.25 -7.40
C GLY A 64 -5.42 -10.20 -5.99
N ARG A 65 -4.94 -11.36 -5.54
CA ARG A 65 -4.35 -11.52 -4.22
C ARG A 65 -2.93 -12.04 -4.33
N PHE A 66 -2.05 -11.58 -3.46
CA PHE A 66 -0.77 -12.25 -3.25
C PHE A 66 -0.51 -12.40 -1.76
N THR A 67 0.37 -13.34 -1.43
CA THR A 67 0.83 -13.57 -0.06
C THR A 67 2.26 -13.10 0.03
N ASP A 68 2.54 -12.23 1.00
CA ASP A 68 3.90 -11.74 1.23
C ASP A 68 4.77 -12.77 1.96
N ARG A 69 6.04 -12.42 2.19
CA ARG A 69 7.00 -13.24 2.94
C ARG A 69 6.64 -13.48 4.41
N PHE A 70 5.77 -12.65 4.98
CA PHE A 70 5.31 -12.74 6.37
C PHE A 70 3.96 -13.49 6.46
N GLY A 71 3.44 -13.99 5.34
CA GLY A 71 2.19 -14.74 5.27
C GLY A 71 0.93 -13.86 5.25
N GLN A 72 1.06 -12.54 5.13
CA GLN A 72 -0.10 -11.65 5.02
C GLN A 72 -0.63 -11.67 3.59
N VAL A 73 -1.95 -11.70 3.46
CA VAL A 73 -2.63 -11.68 2.16
C VAL A 73 -3.00 -10.24 1.83
N HIS A 74 -2.55 -9.77 0.67
CA HIS A 74 -2.82 -8.43 0.16
C HIS A 74 -3.68 -8.53 -1.10
N TYR A 75 -4.71 -7.69 -1.17
CA TYR A 75 -5.61 -7.61 -2.32
C TYR A 75 -5.33 -6.31 -3.08
N LEU A 76 -5.12 -6.44 -4.39
CA LEU A 76 -4.77 -5.34 -5.27
C LEU A 76 -5.63 -5.37 -6.53
N LEU A 77 -5.79 -4.20 -7.15
CA LEU A 77 -6.42 -4.10 -8.46
C LEU A 77 -5.33 -4.26 -9.53
N LEU A 78 -5.35 -5.39 -10.23
CA LEU A 78 -4.38 -5.75 -11.26
C LEU A 78 -4.97 -5.57 -12.64
N GLU A 79 -4.19 -4.94 -13.49
CA GLU A 79 -4.51 -4.66 -14.88
C GLU A 79 -3.41 -5.18 -15.79
N PRO A 80 -3.76 -5.82 -16.92
CA PRO A 80 -2.79 -6.22 -17.92
C PRO A 80 -2.38 -5.02 -18.79
N GLU A 81 -1.26 -5.17 -19.47
CA GLU A 81 -0.90 -4.30 -20.59
C GLU A 81 -1.92 -4.38 -21.74
N ALA A 82 -1.98 -3.33 -22.57
CA ALA A 82 -2.87 -3.27 -23.72
C ALA A 82 -2.71 -4.49 -24.65
N GLY A 83 -3.84 -5.12 -25.00
CA GLY A 83 -3.89 -6.30 -25.86
C GLY A 83 -3.74 -7.64 -25.13
N LYS A 84 -3.48 -7.62 -23.82
CA LYS A 84 -3.51 -8.81 -22.95
C LYS A 84 -4.79 -8.82 -22.11
N GLU A 85 -5.15 -9.99 -21.60
CA GLU A 85 -6.27 -10.17 -20.68
C GLU A 85 -5.88 -11.05 -19.50
N PHE A 86 -6.54 -10.85 -18.36
CA PHE A 86 -6.47 -11.73 -17.22
C PHE A 86 -7.80 -12.44 -17.00
N ARG A 87 -7.72 -13.69 -16.56
CA ARG A 87 -8.84 -14.54 -16.18
C ARG A 87 -8.65 -15.03 -14.75
N ARG A 88 -9.76 -15.43 -14.14
CA ARG A 88 -9.75 -15.99 -12.80
C ARG A 88 -8.81 -17.19 -12.71
N GLY A 89 -7.93 -17.17 -11.71
CA GLY A 89 -6.94 -18.23 -11.47
C GLY A 89 -5.60 -18.00 -12.16
N ASP A 90 -5.48 -17.00 -13.04
CA ASP A 90 -4.20 -16.68 -13.66
C ASP A 90 -3.18 -16.25 -12.61
N LYS A 91 -1.95 -16.75 -12.77
CA LYS A 91 -0.79 -16.30 -12.02
C LYS A 91 -0.14 -15.15 -12.77
N VAL A 92 -0.05 -14.00 -12.13
CA VAL A 92 0.52 -12.79 -12.70
C VAL A 92 1.63 -12.26 -11.82
N ILE A 93 2.60 -11.60 -12.43
CA ILE A 93 3.69 -10.91 -11.73
C ILE A 93 3.33 -9.43 -11.66
N ILE A 94 3.42 -8.84 -10.48
CA ILE A 94 3.20 -7.41 -10.28
C ILE A 94 4.42 -6.66 -10.81
N VAL A 95 4.24 -5.75 -11.78
CA VAL A 95 5.35 -5.05 -12.45
C VAL A 95 5.55 -3.66 -11.90
N CYS A 96 4.49 -2.85 -11.79
CA CYS A 96 4.59 -1.49 -11.29
C CYS A 96 3.24 -0.96 -10.80
N ARG A 97 3.28 0.13 -10.03
CA ARG A 97 2.09 0.86 -9.62
C ARG A 97 1.65 1.83 -10.71
N LEU A 98 0.37 1.78 -11.08
CA LEU A 98 -0.22 2.73 -12.02
C LEU A 98 -0.76 3.96 -11.29
N SER A 99 -1.63 3.75 -10.30
CA SER A 99 -2.22 4.84 -9.50
C SER A 99 -2.94 4.27 -8.27
N GLY A 100 -2.78 4.88 -7.09
CA GLY A 100 -3.54 4.48 -5.90
C GLY A 100 -3.44 2.97 -5.63
N SER A 101 -4.55 2.24 -5.77
CA SER A 101 -4.62 0.79 -5.58
C SER A 101 -4.50 -0.04 -6.87
N ARG A 102 -4.25 0.61 -8.03
CA ARG A 102 -4.11 -0.02 -9.35
C ARG A 102 -2.65 -0.32 -9.68
N TRP A 103 -2.43 -1.53 -10.15
CA TRP A 103 -1.12 -2.09 -10.44
C TRP A 103 -1.13 -2.74 -11.82
N LEU A 104 -0.02 -2.60 -12.53
CA LEU A 104 0.23 -3.31 -13.76
C LEU A 104 0.73 -4.72 -13.41
N GLY A 105 0.10 -5.72 -13.99
CA GLY A 105 0.56 -7.10 -13.93
C GLY A 105 0.98 -7.60 -15.31
N GLU A 106 1.76 -8.68 -15.32
CA GLU A 106 2.00 -9.49 -16.51
C GLU A 106 1.73 -10.96 -16.22
N LEU A 107 1.19 -11.67 -17.22
CA LEU A 107 1.01 -13.12 -17.12
C LEU A 107 2.36 -13.79 -16.88
N ASN A 108 2.38 -14.76 -15.97
CA ASN A 108 3.57 -15.58 -15.75
C ASN A 108 3.92 -16.32 -17.06
N PRO A 109 5.09 -16.05 -17.69
CA PRO A 109 5.47 -16.68 -18.95
C PRO A 109 5.86 -18.17 -18.79
N TRP A 110 6.05 -18.64 -17.55
CA TRP A 110 6.38 -20.04 -17.24
C TRP A 110 5.33 -20.66 -16.32
N PRO A 111 4.14 -21.04 -16.85
CA PRO A 111 3.04 -21.56 -16.03
C PRO A 111 3.37 -22.90 -15.36
N ASP A 112 4.24 -23.72 -15.95
CA ASP A 112 4.66 -25.03 -15.43
C ASP A 112 5.75 -24.94 -14.34
N VAL A 113 6.36 -23.76 -14.16
CA VAL A 113 7.29 -23.53 -13.08
C VAL A 113 6.49 -22.84 -11.97
N LEU A 114 6.28 -23.57 -10.87
CA LEU A 114 5.62 -23.21 -9.59
C LEU A 114 4.24 -23.83 -9.36
#